data_AF-A0A2D4EUS8-F1
#
_entry.id   AF-A0A2D4EUS8-F1
#
_cell.length_a   1.000
_cell.length_b   1.000
_cell.length_c   1.000
_cell.angle_alpha   90.00
_cell.angle_beta   90.00
_cell.angle_gamma   90.00
#
_symmetry.space_group_name_H-M   'P 1'
#
loop_
_entity.id
_entity.type
_entity.pdbx_description
1 polymer ?
#
loop_
_entity_poly.entity_id
_entity_poly.type
_entity_poly.pdbx_seq_one_letter_code
_entity_poly.pdbx_strand_id
1 'polypeptide(L)'
;MDSFYKVLNKEKQEQAACNEYNFDHPDAFDFDLLISVLRKLKEGKSVKVPVYDFTTHSRSKEWKIIYGANVIVFEGILSFANKELLQLLDMKVFVDTDSDIRLVRRLKRDIMERGRDVSGVIKQYSKFVKPAFEQYIEPTMQAADIVVPRGGENFVALDLIVQHVHSQLEKVRRSSLGEGENTTAAESPIPTWLLLFVAQYLLFVIIAQKTIHSPPRTYPFLISWKGVQFLAVAPLYKPQSKRLQLMGFPRILPLPMALPTTWFLSQISKQ
;
A
#
# COMPACT_ATOMS: atom_id res chain seq x y z
N MET A 1 6.62 4.69 0.88
CA MET A 1 7.91 5.37 1.17
C MET A 1 7.68 6.71 1.86
N ASP A 2 6.65 7.46 1.45
CA ASP A 2 6.33 8.78 2.00
C ASP A 2 6.23 8.85 3.53
N SER A 3 5.83 7.79 4.21
CA SER A 3 5.89 7.70 5.69
C SER A 3 7.27 8.02 6.28
N PHE A 4 8.35 7.79 5.52
CA PHE A 4 9.72 7.88 5.98
C PHE A 4 10.41 9.19 5.60
N TYR A 5 9.68 10.26 5.28
CA TYR A 5 10.26 11.60 5.21
C TYR A 5 10.96 11.97 6.52
N LYS A 6 12.10 12.65 6.44
CA LYS A 6 12.84 13.14 7.61
C LYS A 6 12.04 14.23 8.33
N VAL A 7 12.30 14.34 9.64
CA VAL A 7 11.80 15.48 10.41
C VAL A 7 12.59 16.72 10.00
N LEU A 8 11.87 17.75 9.55
CA LEU A 8 12.47 19.00 9.09
C LEU A 8 12.83 19.88 10.30
N ASN A 9 13.98 20.56 10.21
CA ASN A 9 14.32 21.64 11.15
C ASN A 9 13.47 22.90 10.84
N LYS A 10 13.51 23.90 11.72
CA LYS A 10 12.67 25.10 11.59
C LYS A 10 12.84 25.81 10.24
N GLU A 11 14.08 25.99 9.79
CA GLU A 11 14.39 26.60 8.50
C GLU A 11 13.79 25.83 7.31
N LYS A 12 13.94 24.50 7.29
CA LYS A 12 13.37 23.65 6.22
C LYS A 12 11.84 23.60 6.29
N GLN A 13 11.24 23.75 7.47
CA GLN A 13 9.78 23.86 7.60
C GLN A 13 9.27 25.17 6.99
N GLU A 14 9.96 26.29 7.22
CA GLU A 14 9.63 27.58 6.60
C GLU A 14 9.77 27.51 5.08
N GLN A 15 10.85 26.89 4.58
CA GLN A 15 11.01 26.61 3.14
C GLN A 15 9.88 25.72 2.60
N ALA A 16 9.50 24.66 3.31
CA ALA A 16 8.42 23.77 2.88
C ALA A 16 7.06 24.48 2.80
N ALA A 17 6.75 25.33 3.79
CA ALA A 17 5.52 26.14 3.80
C ALA A 17 5.45 27.10 2.59
N CYS A 18 6.59 27.61 2.15
CA CYS A 18 6.70 28.45 0.95
C CYS A 18 6.83 27.66 -0.37
N ASN A 19 6.71 26.33 -0.36
CA ASN A 19 6.97 25.44 -1.49
C ASN A 19 8.41 25.52 -2.06
N GLU A 20 9.37 25.87 -1.21
CA GLU A 20 10.79 26.07 -1.52
C GLU A 20 11.69 24.92 -1.03
N TYR A 21 11.11 23.82 -0.55
CA TYR A 21 11.84 22.62 -0.11
C TYR A 21 11.69 21.46 -1.12
N ASN A 22 12.80 20.80 -1.43
CA ASN A 22 12.84 19.67 -2.35
C ASN A 22 12.56 18.34 -1.62
N PHE A 23 11.30 17.90 -1.66
CA PHE A 23 10.88 16.60 -1.13
C PHE A 23 11.24 15.42 -2.04
N ASP A 24 11.58 15.68 -3.30
CA ASP A 24 11.90 14.64 -4.28
C ASP A 24 13.41 14.31 -4.30
N HIS A 25 14.22 14.95 -3.44
CA HIS A 25 15.64 14.64 -3.28
C HIS A 25 15.85 13.42 -2.33
N PRO A 26 16.81 12.51 -2.60
CA PRO A 26 17.09 11.37 -1.72
C PRO A 26 17.29 11.73 -0.24
N ASP A 27 17.95 12.86 0.04
CA ASP A 27 18.19 13.31 1.42
C ASP A 27 16.92 13.65 2.21
N ALA A 28 15.78 13.88 1.53
CA ALA A 28 14.51 14.12 2.20
C ALA A 28 13.99 12.86 2.93
N PHE A 29 14.48 11.67 2.56
CA PHE A 29 14.04 10.39 3.11
C PHE A 29 15.02 9.82 4.14
N ASP A 30 14.45 9.17 5.14
CA ASP A 30 15.15 8.43 6.18
C ASP A 30 15.32 6.96 5.75
N PHE A 31 16.30 6.72 4.88
CA PHE A 31 16.57 5.39 4.32
C PHE A 31 16.99 4.39 5.39
N ASP A 32 17.73 4.80 6.41
CA ASP A 32 18.16 3.90 7.50
C ASP A 32 16.96 3.36 8.27
N LEU A 33 16.02 4.24 8.65
CA LEU A 33 14.78 3.83 9.30
C LEU A 33 13.97 2.90 8.38
N LEU A 34 13.84 3.26 7.09
CA LEU A 34 13.09 2.50 6.11
C LEU A 34 13.64 1.08 5.92
N ILE A 35 14.96 0.96 5.71
CA ILE A 35 15.67 -0.32 5.56
C ILE A 35 15.51 -1.16 6.83
N SER A 36 15.65 -0.56 8.01
CA SER A 36 15.46 -1.26 9.28
C SER A 36 14.04 -1.83 9.43
N VAL A 37 13.03 -1.09 8.98
CA VAL A 37 11.62 -1.51 9.03
C VAL A 37 11.36 -2.63 8.04
N LEU A 38 11.84 -2.52 6.80
CA LEU A 38 11.68 -3.56 5.79
C LEU A 38 12.37 -4.86 6.18
N ARG A 39 13.57 -4.80 6.78
CA ARG A 39 14.26 -6.00 7.30
C ARG A 39 13.41 -6.72 8.35
N LYS A 40 12.89 -5.99 9.34
CA LYS A 40 12.02 -6.55 10.38
C LYS A 40 10.73 -7.14 9.82
N LEU A 41 10.15 -6.48 8.82
CA LEU A 41 8.96 -6.98 8.13
C LEU A 41 9.25 -8.26 7.35
N LYS A 42 10.40 -8.36 6.65
CA LYS A 42 10.82 -9.60 5.99
C LYS A 42 10.96 -10.72 7.03
N GLU A 43 11.53 -10.45 8.20
CA GLU A 43 11.61 -11.40 9.32
C GLU A 43 10.25 -11.79 9.94
N GLY A 44 9.12 -11.28 9.43
CA GLY A 44 7.77 -11.56 9.95
C GLY A 44 7.45 -10.85 11.26
N LYS A 45 8.29 -9.90 11.71
CA LYS A 45 8.07 -9.15 12.95
C LYS A 45 7.07 -8.01 12.71
N SER A 46 6.25 -7.72 13.71
CA SER A 46 5.45 -6.51 13.70
C SER A 46 6.33 -5.27 13.86
N VAL A 47 5.98 -4.22 13.13
CA VAL A 47 6.72 -2.95 13.12
C VAL A 47 5.77 -1.78 13.31
N LYS A 48 6.32 -0.70 13.87
CA LYS A 48 5.64 0.60 13.92
C LYS A 48 6.17 1.45 12.78
N VAL A 49 5.27 1.90 11.92
CA VAL A 49 5.57 2.78 10.78
C VAL A 49 5.08 4.18 11.11
N PRO A 50 5.91 5.22 10.91
CA PRO A 50 5.49 6.60 11.14
C PRO A 50 4.40 7.02 10.15
N VAL A 51 3.49 7.88 10.59
CA VAL A 51 2.52 8.53 9.72
C VAL A 51 3.02 9.93 9.39
N TYR A 52 3.14 10.26 8.10
CA TYR A 52 3.58 11.58 7.66
C TYR A 52 2.37 12.44 7.26
N ASP A 53 2.32 13.67 7.77
CA ASP A 53 1.30 14.65 7.43
C ASP A 53 1.86 15.64 6.39
N PHE A 54 1.26 15.62 5.20
CA PHE A 54 1.63 16.49 4.09
C PHE A 54 1.16 17.93 4.24
N THR A 55 0.24 18.20 5.16
CA THR A 55 -0.29 19.54 5.44
C THR A 55 0.67 20.31 6.34
N THR A 56 1.13 19.65 7.41
CA THR A 56 2.07 20.24 8.38
C THR A 56 3.54 19.96 8.06
N HIS A 57 3.83 19.19 7.01
CA HIS A 57 5.17 18.77 6.62
C HIS A 57 5.96 18.07 7.75
N SER A 58 5.25 17.32 8.59
CA SER A 58 5.80 16.74 9.81
C SER A 58 5.39 15.28 10.02
N ARG A 59 6.13 14.56 10.86
CA ARG A 59 5.72 13.22 11.32
C ARG A 59 4.66 13.38 12.42
N SER A 60 3.55 12.67 12.28
CA SER A 60 2.55 12.55 13.33
C SER A 60 3.13 11.86 14.56
N LYS A 61 2.56 12.14 15.73
CA LYS A 61 2.84 11.40 16.97
C LYS A 61 2.30 9.97 16.92
N GLU A 62 1.35 9.73 16.03
CA GLU A 62 0.73 8.43 15.84
C GLU A 62 1.59 7.51 14.96
N TRP A 63 1.58 6.24 15.32
CA TRP A 63 2.29 5.19 14.61
C TRP A 63 1.30 4.16 14.11
N LYS A 64 1.45 3.75 12.85
CA LYS A 64 0.70 2.64 12.27
C LYS A 64 1.41 1.34 12.57
N ILE A 65 0.72 0.39 13.20
CA ILE A 65 1.26 -0.95 13.40
C ILE A 65 1.03 -1.75 12.12
N ILE A 66 2.10 -2.32 11.56
CA ILE A 66 2.04 -3.22 10.42
C ILE A 66 2.55 -4.58 10.89
N TYR A 67 1.75 -5.61 10.64
CA TYR A 67 2.11 -6.99 10.93
C TYR A 67 2.84 -7.59 9.73
N GLY A 68 3.70 -8.57 9.98
CA GLY A 68 4.34 -9.34 8.91
C GLY A 68 3.28 -9.96 8.01
N ALA A 69 3.54 -9.93 6.70
CA ALA A 69 2.67 -10.49 5.67
C ALA A 69 3.52 -11.31 4.70
N ASN A 70 2.90 -12.30 4.04
CA ASN A 70 3.57 -13.12 3.03
C ASN A 70 3.94 -12.33 1.77
N VAL A 71 3.26 -11.20 1.54
CA VAL A 71 3.53 -10.27 0.43
C VAL A 71 3.58 -8.86 0.99
N ILE A 72 4.62 -8.12 0.61
CA ILE A 72 4.80 -6.73 1.02
C ILE A 72 4.93 -5.88 -0.22
N VAL A 73 3.94 -5.02 -0.44
CA VAL A 73 4.02 -4.00 -1.49
C VAL A 73 4.69 -2.77 -0.89
N PHE A 74 5.94 -2.55 -1.29
CA PHE A 74 6.68 -1.34 -0.97
C PHE A 74 6.66 -0.40 -2.17
N GLU A 75 6.21 0.83 -1.95
CA GLU A 75 6.02 1.84 -2.99
C GLU A 75 6.69 3.16 -2.65
N GLY A 76 7.18 3.87 -3.66
CA GLY A 76 7.83 5.16 -3.50
C GLY A 76 8.57 5.63 -4.75
N ILE A 77 8.70 6.94 -4.90
CA ILE A 77 9.39 7.59 -6.03
C ILE A 77 10.89 7.28 -6.12
N LEU A 78 11.53 6.97 -5.00
CA LEU A 78 12.97 6.70 -4.90
C LEU A 78 13.25 5.29 -4.35
N SER A 79 12.34 4.35 -4.58
CA SER A 79 12.45 2.98 -4.09
C SER A 79 13.70 2.26 -4.62
N PHE A 80 14.17 2.65 -5.81
CA PHE A 80 15.34 2.08 -6.47
C PHE A 80 16.60 2.96 -6.35
N ALA A 81 16.55 4.06 -5.59
CA ALA A 81 17.68 4.99 -5.48
C ALA A 81 18.80 4.48 -4.57
N ASN A 82 18.46 3.70 -3.54
CA ASN A 82 19.43 3.19 -2.56
C ASN A 82 19.78 1.72 -2.85
N LYS A 83 21.08 1.40 -2.93
CA LYS A 83 21.59 0.06 -3.26
C LYS A 83 21.24 -0.99 -2.21
N GLU A 84 21.28 -0.64 -0.93
CA GLU A 84 20.94 -1.56 0.17
C GLU A 84 19.43 -1.86 0.17
N LEU A 85 18.60 -0.85 -0.11
CA LEU A 85 17.17 -1.03 -0.29
C LEU A 85 16.87 -1.95 -1.48
N LEU A 86 17.53 -1.74 -2.63
CA LEU A 86 17.37 -2.58 -3.82
C LEU A 86 17.65 -4.06 -3.55
N GLN A 87 18.67 -4.38 -2.73
CA GLN A 87 19.00 -5.76 -2.36
C GLN A 87 17.91 -6.44 -1.51
N LEU A 88 17.04 -5.66 -0.86
CA LEU A 88 15.92 -6.20 -0.09
C LEU A 88 14.69 -6.49 -0.95
N LEU A 89 14.62 -5.98 -2.19
CA LEU A 89 13.46 -6.14 -3.06
C LEU A 89 13.62 -7.38 -3.94
N ASP A 90 12.65 -8.29 -3.85
CA ASP A 90 12.71 -9.56 -4.58
C ASP A 90 12.12 -9.43 -6.01
N MET A 91 11.26 -8.44 -6.22
CA MET A 91 10.70 -8.06 -7.52
C MET A 91 10.69 -6.53 -7.60
N LYS A 92 10.96 -5.97 -8.77
CA LYS A 92 11.11 -4.52 -8.98
C LYS A 92 10.27 -4.10 -10.18
N VAL A 93 9.16 -3.42 -9.94
CA VAL A 93 8.26 -2.93 -11.00
C VAL A 93 8.38 -1.42 -11.12
N PHE A 94 8.80 -0.91 -12.28
CA PHE A 94 8.77 0.52 -12.59
C PHE A 94 7.50 0.85 -13.37
N VAL A 95 6.73 1.84 -12.92
CA VAL A 95 5.54 2.32 -13.63
C VAL A 95 5.95 3.51 -14.45
N ASP A 96 5.89 3.35 -15.77
CA ASP A 96 6.25 4.37 -16.73
C ASP A 96 5.00 5.09 -17.25
N THR A 97 5.04 6.41 -17.21
CA THR A 97 3.94 7.29 -17.62
C THR A 97 4.51 8.66 -17.95
N ASP A 98 4.04 9.23 -19.06
CA ASP A 98 4.48 10.52 -19.54
C ASP A 98 4.36 11.62 -18.49
N SER A 99 5.33 12.53 -18.50
CA SER A 99 5.49 13.59 -17.49
C SER A 99 4.31 14.55 -17.42
N ASP A 100 3.65 14.81 -18.55
CA ASP A 100 2.46 15.65 -18.66
C ASP A 100 1.23 14.98 -18.03
N ILE A 101 0.99 13.70 -18.31
CA ILE A 101 -0.07 12.90 -17.68
C ILE A 101 0.13 12.86 -16.16
N ARG A 102 1.37 12.64 -15.71
CA ARG A 102 1.73 12.66 -14.27
C ARG A 102 1.49 14.04 -13.66
N LEU A 103 1.85 15.13 -14.34
CA LEU A 103 1.61 16.49 -13.88
C LEU A 103 0.11 16.79 -13.75
N VAL A 104 -0.70 16.43 -14.74
CA VAL A 104 -2.16 16.62 -14.69
C VAL A 104 -2.78 15.85 -13.53
N ARG A 105 -2.39 14.58 -13.34
CA ARG A 105 -2.84 13.78 -12.19
C ARG A 105 -2.41 14.39 -10.86
N ARG A 106 -1.18 14.90 -10.77
CA ARG A 106 -0.66 15.60 -9.58
C ARG A 106 -1.44 16.88 -9.27
N LEU A 107 -1.69 17.72 -10.28
CA LEU A 107 -2.43 18.98 -10.13
C LEU A 107 -3.83 18.72 -9.57
N LYS A 108 -4.60 17.82 -10.20
CA LYS A 108 -5.95 17.46 -9.73
C LYS A 108 -5.95 17.04 -8.26
N ARG A 109 -5.04 16.14 -7.89
CA ARG A 109 -4.93 15.63 -6.53
C ARG A 109 -4.52 16.71 -5.52
N ASP A 110 -3.47 17.47 -5.80
CA ASP A 110 -2.94 18.45 -4.86
C ASP A 110 -3.91 19.63 -4.65
N ILE A 111 -4.76 19.96 -5.65
CA ILE A 111 -5.82 20.96 -5.51
C ILE A 111 -7.01 20.38 -4.73
N MET A 112 -7.54 19.23 -5.15
CA MET A 112 -8.79 18.67 -4.60
C MET A 112 -8.63 18.10 -3.20
N GLU A 113 -7.50 17.46 -2.90
CA GLU A 113 -7.32 16.70 -1.66
C GLU A 113 -6.43 17.41 -0.63
N ARG A 114 -5.56 18.32 -1.08
CA ARG A 114 -4.59 19.02 -0.23
C ARG A 114 -4.80 20.52 -0.15
N GLY A 115 -5.77 21.07 -0.90
CA GLY A 115 -6.10 22.50 -0.88
C GLY A 115 -4.98 23.41 -1.36
N ARG A 116 -4.10 22.93 -2.25
CA ARG A 116 -2.97 23.72 -2.76
C ARG A 116 -3.37 24.60 -3.94
N ASP A 117 -2.72 25.76 -4.05
CA ASP A 117 -2.88 26.66 -5.19
C ASP A 117 -2.16 26.14 -6.44
N VAL A 118 -2.77 26.36 -7.61
CA VAL A 118 -2.28 25.90 -8.92
C VAL A 118 -0.90 26.48 -9.21
N SER A 119 -0.69 27.78 -8.97
CA SER A 119 0.58 28.43 -9.27
C SER A 119 1.72 27.90 -8.40
N GLY A 120 1.43 27.62 -7.13
CA GLY A 120 2.37 27.00 -6.19
C GLY A 120 2.79 25.59 -6.63
N VAL A 121 1.84 24.76 -7.07
CA VAL A 121 2.12 23.40 -7.55
C VAL A 121 2.97 23.43 -8.82
N ILE A 122 2.67 24.30 -9.78
CA ILE A 122 3.44 24.43 -11.04
C ILE A 122 4.86 24.93 -10.76
N LYS A 123 5.00 25.92 -9.87
CA LYS A 123 6.31 26.45 -9.44
C LYS A 123 7.15 25.34 -8.81
N GLN A 124 6.58 24.61 -7.86
CA GLN A 124 7.27 23.50 -7.18
C GLN A 124 7.65 22.38 -8.18
N TYR A 125 6.75 22.06 -9.10
CA TYR A 125 6.99 21.04 -10.11
C TYR A 125 8.18 21.38 -11.00
N SER A 126 8.19 22.60 -11.54
CA SER A 126 9.23 23.06 -12.47
C SER A 126 10.58 23.23 -11.77
N LYS A 127 10.57 23.70 -10.52
CA LYS A 127 11.79 23.99 -9.76
C LYS A 127 12.44 22.74 -9.16
N PHE A 128 11.65 21.80 -8.66
CA PHE A 128 12.17 20.67 -7.88
C PHE A 128 11.81 19.31 -8.46
N VAL A 129 10.52 19.08 -8.73
CA VAL A 129 10.02 17.74 -9.05
C VAL A 129 10.57 17.23 -10.37
N LYS A 130 10.51 18.04 -11.43
CA LYS A 130 10.99 17.65 -12.76
C LYS A 130 12.49 17.41 -12.75
N PRO A 131 13.34 18.35 -12.26
CA PRO A 131 14.78 18.10 -12.14
C PRO A 131 15.12 16.87 -11.28
N ALA A 132 14.46 16.69 -10.13
CA ALA A 132 14.70 15.54 -9.26
C ALA A 132 14.29 14.22 -9.93
N PHE A 133 13.23 14.22 -10.73
CA PHE A 133 12.82 13.06 -11.50
C PHE A 133 13.90 12.66 -12.52
N GLU A 134 14.32 13.60 -13.36
CA GLU A 134 15.32 13.36 -14.41
C GLU A 134 16.68 12.94 -13.81
N GLN A 135 17.06 13.51 -12.66
CA GLN A 135 18.34 13.25 -12.03
C GLN A 135 18.38 11.97 -11.19
N TYR A 136 17.34 11.69 -10.40
CA TYR A 136 17.39 10.65 -9.37
C TYR A 136 16.40 9.50 -9.58
N ILE A 137 15.30 9.71 -10.32
CA ILE A 137 14.22 8.73 -10.43
C ILE A 137 14.29 7.99 -11.77
N GLU A 138 14.30 8.73 -12.87
CA GLU A 138 14.30 8.18 -14.23
C GLU A 138 15.46 7.20 -14.50
N PRO A 139 16.72 7.49 -14.09
CA PRO A 139 17.82 6.55 -14.32
C PRO A 139 17.64 5.21 -13.61
N THR A 140 16.86 5.18 -12.52
CA THR A 140 16.62 3.96 -11.73
C THR A 140 15.69 2.97 -12.43
N MET A 141 15.03 3.36 -13.51
CA MET A 141 14.25 2.46 -14.36
C MET A 141 15.09 1.28 -14.87
N GLN A 142 16.39 1.47 -15.08
CA GLN A 142 17.30 0.41 -15.51
C GLN A 142 17.45 -0.74 -14.49
N ALA A 143 17.15 -0.47 -13.21
CA ALA A 143 17.20 -1.47 -12.15
C ALA A 143 15.90 -2.29 -12.04
N ALA A 144 14.87 -1.96 -12.82
CA ALA A 144 13.58 -2.64 -12.76
C ALA A 144 13.59 -3.99 -13.48
N ASP A 145 12.90 -4.97 -12.91
CA ASP A 145 12.68 -6.27 -13.56
C ASP A 145 11.53 -6.18 -14.58
N ILE A 146 10.53 -5.33 -14.30
CA ILE A 146 9.36 -5.09 -15.16
C ILE A 146 9.09 -3.60 -15.26
N VAL A 147 8.86 -3.11 -16.49
CA VAL A 147 8.36 -1.76 -16.74
C VAL A 147 6.90 -1.84 -17.20
N VAL A 148 6.01 -1.17 -16.48
CA VAL A 148 4.57 -1.14 -16.75
C VAL A 148 4.18 0.21 -17.35
N PRO A 149 3.87 0.29 -18.66
CA PRO A 149 3.39 1.51 -19.26
C PRO A 149 1.95 1.80 -18.83
N ARG A 150 1.58 3.09 -18.81
CA ARG A 150 0.23 3.62 -18.48
C ARG A 150 -0.25 3.38 -17.03
N GLY A 151 0.55 2.69 -16.22
CA GLY A 151 0.26 2.43 -14.81
C GLY A 151 -1.05 1.68 -14.58
N GLY A 152 -1.90 2.20 -13.69
CA GLY A 152 -3.10 1.50 -13.19
C GLY A 152 -4.20 1.20 -14.21
N GLU A 153 -4.07 1.72 -15.44
CA GLU A 153 -5.00 1.42 -16.55
C GLU A 153 -4.57 0.19 -17.36
N ASN A 154 -3.37 -0.35 -17.10
CA ASN A 154 -2.85 -1.51 -17.79
C ASN A 154 -3.23 -2.81 -17.05
N PHE A 155 -4.49 -3.20 -17.18
CA PHE A 155 -5.04 -4.40 -16.53
C PHE A 155 -4.27 -5.68 -16.87
N VAL A 156 -3.79 -5.81 -18.12
CA VAL A 156 -2.99 -6.98 -18.54
C VAL A 156 -1.70 -7.09 -17.73
N ALA A 157 -0.97 -5.98 -17.55
CA ALA A 157 0.25 -5.98 -16.75
C ALA A 157 -0.04 -6.26 -15.26
N LEU A 158 -1.15 -5.71 -14.73
CA LEU A 158 -1.58 -5.98 -13.36
C LEU A 158 -1.90 -7.46 -13.15
N ASP A 159 -2.66 -8.07 -14.07
CA ASP A 159 -3.02 -9.49 -13.99
C ASP A 159 -1.78 -10.39 -14.01
N LEU A 160 -0.80 -10.09 -14.86
CA LEU A 160 0.47 -10.83 -14.90
C LEU A 160 1.24 -10.74 -13.57
N ILE A 161 1.29 -9.55 -12.96
CA ILE A 161 1.94 -9.35 -11.67
C ILE A 161 1.20 -10.13 -10.58
N VAL A 162 -0.14 -10.05 -10.55
CA VAL A 162 -0.98 -10.77 -9.57
C VAL A 162 -0.82 -12.28 -9.71
N GLN A 163 -0.84 -12.80 -10.93
CA GLN A 163 -0.61 -14.23 -11.18
C GLN A 163 0.79 -14.67 -10.75
N HIS A 164 1.81 -13.84 -10.99
CA HIS A 164 3.16 -14.12 -10.53
C HIS A 164 3.23 -14.22 -9.00
N VAL A 165 2.66 -13.25 -8.28
CA VAL A 165 2.58 -13.28 -6.81
C VAL A 165 1.90 -14.55 -6.31
N HIS A 166 0.76 -14.89 -6.91
CA HIS A 166 0.02 -16.09 -6.53
C HIS A 166 0.86 -17.36 -6.74
N SER A 167 1.56 -17.47 -7.87
CA SER A 167 2.46 -18.60 -8.14
C SER A 167 3.58 -18.70 -7.11
N GLN A 168 4.18 -17.59 -6.70
CA GLN A 168 5.22 -17.58 -5.66
C GLN A 168 4.68 -18.00 -4.29
N LEU A 169 3.51 -17.50 -3.90
CA LEU A 169 2.86 -17.90 -2.65
C LEU A 169 2.56 -19.40 -2.61
N GLU A 170 2.08 -19.97 -3.70
CA GLU A 170 1.80 -21.41 -3.78
C GLU A 170 3.06 -22.27 -3.74
N LYS A 171 4.18 -21.78 -4.28
CA LYS A 171 5.48 -22.45 -4.12
C LYS A 171 5.93 -22.48 -2.66
N VAL A 172 5.87 -21.33 -1.99
CA VAL A 172 6.21 -21.23 -0.56
C VAL A 172 5.33 -22.13 0.28
N ARG A 173 4.02 -22.16 0.00
CA ARG A 173 3.06 -23.03 0.67
C ARG A 173 3.43 -24.51 0.50
N ARG A 174 3.72 -24.96 -0.73
CA ARG A 174 4.16 -26.33 -1.00
C ARG A 174 5.47 -26.69 -0.31
N SER A 175 6.46 -25.80 -0.33
CA SER A 175 7.73 -26.01 0.39
C SER A 175 7.55 -26.08 1.91
N SER A 176 6.58 -25.36 2.48
CA SER A 176 6.27 -25.41 3.92
C SER A 176 5.49 -26.66 4.36
N LEU A 177 4.79 -27.32 3.43
CA LEU A 177 4.03 -28.55 3.67
C LEU A 177 4.88 -29.83 3.55
N GLY A 178 6.14 -29.73 3.11
CA GLY A 178 7.09 -30.84 3.04
C GLY A 178 6.89 -31.76 1.83
N GLU A 179 7.99 -32.38 1.38
CA GLU A 179 8.03 -33.51 0.44
C GLU A 179 7.41 -34.77 1.05
N GLY A 180 6.12 -34.71 1.38
CA GLY A 180 5.33 -35.83 1.84
C GLY A 180 4.09 -35.96 0.97
N GLU A 181 4.00 -37.10 0.28
CA GLU A 181 2.87 -37.57 -0.54
C GLU A 181 2.82 -37.06 -1.98
N ASN A 182 3.37 -37.89 -2.88
CA ASN A 182 2.76 -38.16 -4.17
C ASN A 182 1.31 -38.62 -3.95
N THR A 183 0.37 -37.69 -3.84
CA THR A 183 -1.03 -37.96 -4.14
C THR A 183 -1.40 -37.14 -5.35
N THR A 184 -1.85 -37.85 -6.38
CA THR A 184 -2.48 -37.30 -7.58
C THR A 184 -3.73 -36.53 -7.16
N ALA A 185 -3.56 -35.28 -6.75
CA ALA A 185 -4.67 -34.38 -6.48
C ALA A 185 -5.07 -33.75 -7.82
N ALA A 186 -6.16 -34.26 -8.39
CA ALA A 186 -6.89 -33.62 -9.48
C ALA A 186 -7.05 -32.12 -9.18
N GLU A 187 -6.83 -31.28 -10.19
CA GLU A 187 -7.09 -29.85 -10.14
C GLU A 187 -8.50 -29.62 -9.58
N SER A 188 -8.58 -29.29 -8.30
CA SER A 188 -9.85 -28.92 -7.69
C SER A 188 -10.15 -27.51 -8.20
N PRO A 189 -11.29 -27.29 -8.88
CA PRO A 189 -11.64 -25.95 -9.31
C PRO A 189 -11.72 -25.03 -8.10
N ILE A 190 -11.35 -23.77 -8.32
CA ILE A 190 -11.28 -22.71 -7.31
C ILE A 190 -12.50 -22.82 -6.38
N PRO A 191 -12.31 -22.90 -5.05
CA PRO A 191 -13.42 -23.06 -4.13
C PRO A 191 -14.45 -21.95 -4.35
N THR A 192 -15.70 -22.31 -4.58
CA THR A 192 -16.76 -21.36 -4.95
C THR A 192 -16.93 -20.27 -3.90
N TRP A 193 -16.63 -20.56 -2.63
CA TRP A 193 -16.62 -19.57 -1.56
C TRP A 193 -15.51 -18.51 -1.71
N LEU A 194 -14.35 -18.86 -2.29
CA LEU A 194 -13.24 -17.94 -2.54
C LEU A 194 -13.52 -17.08 -3.78
N LEU A 195 -14.14 -17.66 -4.82
CA LEU A 195 -14.67 -16.90 -5.95
C LEU A 195 -15.77 -15.93 -5.50
N LEU A 196 -16.68 -16.38 -4.62
CA LEU A 196 -17.71 -15.51 -4.03
C LEU A 196 -17.11 -14.44 -3.13
N PHE A 197 -16.03 -14.72 -2.38
CA PHE A 197 -15.36 -13.72 -1.55
C PHE A 197 -14.62 -12.67 -2.38
N VAL A 198 -13.88 -13.09 -3.41
CA VAL A 198 -13.19 -12.18 -4.35
C VAL A 198 -14.20 -11.41 -5.20
N ALA A 199 -15.27 -12.05 -5.68
CA ALA A 199 -16.35 -11.39 -6.39
C ALA A 199 -17.13 -10.44 -5.47
N GLN A 200 -17.32 -10.75 -4.20
CA GLN A 200 -18.00 -9.85 -3.25
C GLN A 200 -17.11 -8.68 -2.84
N TYR A 201 -15.79 -8.87 -2.76
CA TYR A 201 -14.81 -7.79 -2.56
C TYR A 201 -14.72 -6.88 -3.80
N LEU A 202 -14.71 -7.46 -5.01
CA LEU A 202 -14.74 -6.72 -6.29
C LEU A 202 -16.10 -6.06 -6.55
N LEU A 203 -17.22 -6.68 -6.18
CA LEU A 203 -18.55 -6.08 -6.27
C LEU A 203 -18.70 -4.93 -5.26
N PHE A 204 -18.06 -5.00 -4.08
CA PHE A 204 -17.95 -3.87 -3.17
C PHE A 204 -17.15 -2.72 -3.78
N VAL A 205 -16.06 -3.03 -4.50
CA VAL A 205 -15.25 -2.05 -5.24
C VAL A 205 -16.03 -1.45 -6.42
N ILE A 206 -16.85 -2.23 -7.13
CA ILE A 206 -17.67 -1.78 -8.26
C ILE A 206 -18.92 -1.00 -7.80
N ILE A 207 -19.60 -1.43 -6.74
CA ILE A 207 -20.71 -0.67 -6.13
C ILE A 207 -20.18 0.66 -5.60
N ALA A 208 -18.99 0.70 -4.98
CA ALA A 208 -18.32 1.94 -4.59
C ALA A 208 -17.96 2.86 -5.78
N GLN A 209 -17.82 2.33 -7.00
CA GLN A 209 -17.68 3.13 -8.23
C GLN A 209 -19.01 3.64 -8.79
N LYS A 210 -20.15 2.95 -8.54
CA LYS A 210 -21.46 3.30 -9.14
C LYS A 210 -22.31 4.25 -8.28
N THR A 211 -22.00 4.44 -7.01
CA THR A 211 -22.75 5.36 -6.10
C THR A 211 -22.32 6.83 -6.17
N ILE A 212 -21.61 7.27 -7.23
CA ILE A 212 -21.18 8.67 -7.42
C ILE A 212 -22.30 9.56 -8.02
N HIS A 213 -23.55 9.07 -8.14
CA HIS A 213 -24.67 9.85 -8.70
C HIS A 213 -25.89 10.00 -7.77
N SER A 214 -25.71 10.16 -6.45
CA SER A 214 -26.77 10.68 -5.54
C SER A 214 -26.19 11.22 -4.23
N PRO A 215 -26.72 12.32 -3.64
CA PRO A 215 -26.18 12.93 -2.42
C PRO A 215 -26.87 12.37 -1.15
N PRO A 216 -26.46 12.74 0.08
CA PRO A 216 -25.56 11.97 0.94
C PRO A 216 -26.27 11.33 2.15
N ARG A 217 -25.78 10.19 2.64
CA ARG A 217 -25.94 9.79 4.05
C ARG A 217 -24.64 9.17 4.59
N THR A 218 -23.95 10.00 5.37
CA THR A 218 -22.98 9.71 6.45
C THR A 218 -22.47 8.28 6.58
N TYR A 219 -21.22 8.02 6.15
CA TYR A 219 -20.19 7.28 6.90
C TYR A 219 -18.79 7.70 6.40
N PRO A 220 -17.78 7.86 7.27
CA PRO A 220 -16.49 8.42 6.89
C PRO A 220 -15.51 7.29 6.54
N PHE A 221 -15.06 7.18 5.29
CA PHE A 221 -13.75 6.58 4.98
C PHE A 221 -13.20 7.17 3.67
N LEU A 222 -12.11 7.93 3.81
CA LEU A 222 -11.17 8.27 2.74
C LEU A 222 -10.54 6.98 2.18
N ILE A 223 -10.10 7.00 0.90
CA ILE A 223 -8.68 6.86 0.52
C ILE A 223 -8.50 7.16 -0.98
N SER A 224 -7.54 8.05 -1.23
CA SER A 224 -7.09 8.62 -2.49
C SER A 224 -6.18 7.67 -3.29
N TRP A 225 -6.29 7.80 -4.62
CA TRP A 225 -5.52 7.10 -5.64
C TRP A 225 -4.13 7.73 -5.82
N LYS A 226 -3.07 6.90 -5.86
CA LYS A 226 -1.79 7.27 -6.50
C LYS A 226 -1.19 6.10 -7.25
N GLY A 227 -0.61 6.43 -8.42
CA GLY A 227 0.25 5.55 -9.20
C GLY A 227 1.47 5.16 -8.39
N VAL A 228 1.72 3.87 -8.34
CA VAL A 228 2.65 3.21 -7.44
C VAL A 228 3.40 2.12 -8.21
N GLN A 229 4.72 2.12 -8.04
CA GLN A 229 5.63 1.04 -8.41
C GLN A 229 5.46 -0.14 -7.44
N PHE A 230 5.21 -1.34 -7.97
CA PHE A 230 4.74 -2.49 -7.19
C PHE A 230 5.84 -3.50 -6.81
N LEU A 231 5.59 -4.10 -5.63
CA LEU A 231 5.82 -5.50 -5.23
C LEU A 231 7.25 -6.00 -4.99
N ALA A 232 7.56 -6.31 -3.72
CA ALA A 232 8.64 -7.24 -3.35
C ALA A 232 8.03 -8.51 -2.72
N VAL A 233 8.45 -9.70 -3.17
CA VAL A 233 8.01 -11.01 -2.68
C VAL A 233 9.15 -11.71 -1.95
N ALA A 234 9.19 -11.63 -0.61
CA ALA A 234 10.16 -12.37 0.19
C ALA A 234 9.55 -13.70 0.65
N PRO A 235 10.10 -14.87 0.31
CA PRO A 235 9.73 -16.11 0.96
C PRO A 235 10.51 -16.22 2.27
N LEU A 236 9.83 -16.27 3.41
CA LEU A 236 10.43 -16.72 4.66
C LEU A 236 9.52 -17.74 5.37
N TYR A 237 9.96 -18.99 5.37
CA TYR A 237 9.78 -19.85 6.54
C TYR A 237 10.95 -20.83 6.67
N LYS A 238 11.67 -20.73 7.80
CA LYS A 238 12.55 -21.79 8.33
C LYS A 238 11.86 -22.25 9.62
N PRO A 239 11.39 -23.50 9.74
CA PRO A 239 10.62 -23.91 10.91
C PRO A 239 11.55 -24.09 12.11
N GLN A 240 11.37 -23.27 13.15
CA GLN A 240 11.82 -23.63 14.49
C GLN A 240 10.70 -24.39 15.18
N SER A 241 11.00 -25.64 15.54
CA SER A 241 10.14 -26.52 16.31
C SER A 241 9.83 -25.94 17.70
N LYS A 242 8.60 -25.48 17.92
CA LYS A 242 8.03 -25.46 19.27
C LYS A 242 6.61 -26.04 19.24
N ARG A 243 6.52 -27.23 19.84
CA ARG A 243 5.34 -28.01 20.18
C ARG A 243 4.40 -27.12 21.01
N LEU A 244 3.30 -26.62 20.43
CA LEU A 244 2.22 -25.99 21.20
C LEU A 244 1.27 -27.08 21.68
N GLN A 245 1.12 -27.18 23.00
CA GLN A 245 0.13 -28.01 23.67
C GLN A 245 -1.28 -27.49 23.38
N LEU A 246 -2.18 -28.40 23.02
CA LEU A 246 -3.61 -28.17 22.88
C LEU A 246 -4.22 -27.76 24.23
N MET A 247 -4.71 -26.52 24.34
CA MET A 247 -5.70 -26.14 25.34
C MET A 247 -7.09 -26.10 24.69
N GLY A 248 -8.05 -26.74 25.36
CA GLY A 248 -9.35 -27.14 24.81
C GLY A 248 -10.32 -26.01 24.49
N PHE A 249 -11.13 -26.26 23.47
CA PHE A 249 -12.34 -25.52 23.14
C PHE A 249 -13.49 -25.89 24.10
N PRO A 250 -14.27 -24.94 24.64
CA PRO A 250 -15.61 -25.24 25.14
C PRO A 250 -16.65 -25.21 24.00
N ARG A 251 -17.66 -26.07 24.18
CA ARG A 251 -18.75 -26.43 23.26
C ARG A 251 -19.62 -25.25 22.83
N ILE A 252 -20.10 -25.34 21.59
CA ILE A 252 -21.13 -24.51 20.95
C ILE A 252 -22.48 -24.74 21.64
N LEU A 253 -23.18 -23.66 22.02
CA LEU A 253 -24.59 -23.64 22.41
C LEU A 253 -25.43 -23.02 21.27
N PRO A 254 -26.63 -23.55 20.94
CA PRO A 254 -27.44 -23.04 19.84
C PRO A 254 -28.27 -21.82 20.27
N LEU A 255 -28.39 -20.84 19.36
CA LEU A 255 -29.30 -19.69 19.47
C LEU A 255 -30.77 -20.13 19.32
N PRO A 256 -31.73 -19.53 20.05
CA PRO A 256 -33.15 -19.66 19.73
C PRO A 256 -33.63 -18.53 18.79
N MET A 257 -34.49 -18.92 17.84
CA MET A 257 -35.36 -18.06 17.03
C MET A 257 -36.47 -17.44 17.89
N ALA A 258 -36.75 -16.14 17.71
CA ALA A 258 -38.09 -15.53 17.50
C ALA A 258 -38.12 -14.02 17.87
N LEU A 259 -38.83 -13.28 17.03
CA LEU A 259 -39.18 -11.83 16.98
C LEU A 259 -40.03 -11.35 18.20
N PRO A 260 -40.29 -10.03 18.45
CA PRO A 260 -40.81 -9.05 17.48
C PRO A 260 -40.39 -7.55 17.57
N THR A 261 -40.77 -6.87 16.48
CA THR A 261 -40.76 -5.43 16.17
C THR A 261 -41.43 -4.52 17.20
N THR A 262 -40.99 -3.26 17.18
CA THR A 262 -41.45 -2.06 17.91
C THR A 262 -40.83 -1.89 19.30
N TRP A 263 -39.91 -0.92 19.43
CA TRP A 263 -39.82 0.02 20.55
C TRP A 263 -38.75 1.08 20.25
N PHE A 264 -39.20 2.34 20.23
CA PHE A 264 -38.46 3.58 20.55
C PHE A 264 -37.51 4.24 19.53
N LEU A 265 -38.14 4.95 18.58
CA LEU A 265 -37.79 6.35 18.28
C LEU A 265 -38.07 7.23 19.52
N SER A 266 -37.02 7.69 20.22
CA SER A 266 -37.04 8.90 21.07
C SER A 266 -35.63 9.11 21.61
N GLN A 267 -35.21 10.38 21.69
CA GLN A 267 -33.90 10.88 22.17
C GLN A 267 -32.85 11.21 21.10
N ILE A 268 -33.20 12.10 20.16
CA ILE A 268 -32.29 13.19 19.79
C ILE A 268 -33.12 14.49 19.81
N SER A 269 -33.08 15.16 20.97
CA SER A 269 -33.52 16.55 21.17
C SER A 269 -32.77 17.06 22.41
N LYS A 270 -31.97 18.14 22.23
CA LYS A 270 -31.18 18.90 23.22
C LYS A 270 -29.88 18.17 23.62
N GLN A 271 -28.67 18.73 23.53
CA GLN A 271 -28.15 20.11 23.56
C GLN A 271 -27.05 20.28 22.52
#